data_AF-A0A383CTN8-F1
#
_entry.id   AF-A0A383CTN8-F1
#
_cell.length_a   1.000
_cell.length_b   1.000
_cell.length_c   1.000
_cell.angle_alpha   90.00
_cell.angle_beta   90.00
_cell.angle_gamma   90.00
#
_symmetry.space_group_name_H-M   'P 1'
#
loop_
_entity.id
_entity.type
_entity.pdbx_description
1 polymer ?
#
loop_
_entity_poly.entity_id
_entity_poly.type
_entity_poly.pdbx_seq_one_letter_code
_entity_poly.pdbx_strand_id
1 'polypeptide(L)'
;MIAAVFFDMYGTLAGFKPSRFEIQSQICTQFGIEVTPEGILKGYASADAYMSSVNSSIPLRLRSPSEKENFFTEYERLVLMGSGVDISPE
;
A
#
# COMPACT_ATOMS: atom_id res chain seq x y z
N MET A 1 -3.04 -35.00 11.90
CA MET A 1 -3.54 -34.06 12.94
C MET A 1 -2.70 -32.79 12.82
N ILE A 2 -3.32 -31.62 12.62
CA ILE A 2 -2.58 -30.35 12.56
C ILE A 2 -2.26 -29.92 13.99
N ALA A 3 -1.00 -29.57 14.27
CA ALA A 3 -0.54 -29.20 15.62
C ALA A 3 -0.55 -27.67 15.88
N ALA A 4 -0.41 -26.87 14.82
CA ALA A 4 -0.45 -25.40 14.90
C ALA A 4 -0.92 -24.81 13.57
N VAL A 5 -1.56 -23.64 13.65
CA VAL A 5 -1.95 -22.81 12.50
C VAL A 5 -1.44 -21.40 12.75
N PHE A 6 -0.76 -20.81 11.77
CA PHE A 6 -0.26 -19.44 11.83
C PHE A 6 -1.14 -18.56 10.96
N PHE A 7 -1.69 -17.52 11.57
CA PHE A 7 -2.48 -16.52 10.87
C PHE A 7 -1.66 -15.26 10.70
N ASP A 8 -1.78 -14.64 9.54
CA ASP A 8 -1.38 -13.26 9.39
C ASP A 8 -2.25 -12.35 10.27
N MET A 9 -1.71 -11.23 10.74
CA MET A 9 -2.46 -10.32 11.60
C MET A 9 -3.39 -9.42 10.80
N TYR A 10 -2.91 -8.79 9.72
CA TYR A 10 -3.61 -7.68 9.07
C TYR A 10 -4.27 -8.11 7.75
N GLY A 11 -5.60 -8.10 7.73
CA GLY A 11 -6.39 -8.61 6.61
C GLY A 11 -6.84 -10.07 6.78
N THR A 12 -6.33 -10.76 7.82
CA THR A 12 -6.82 -12.08 8.24
C THR A 12 -7.50 -12.02 9.61
N LEU A 13 -6.80 -11.57 10.65
CA LEU A 13 -7.36 -11.48 12.01
C LEU A 13 -7.88 -10.09 12.38
N ALA A 14 -7.26 -9.04 11.85
CA ALA A 14 -7.57 -7.66 12.18
C ALA A 14 -7.62 -6.78 10.91
N GLY A 15 -8.51 -5.78 10.92
CA GLY A 15 -8.59 -4.75 9.91
C GLY A 15 -8.15 -3.38 10.44
N PHE A 16 -7.89 -2.44 9.54
CA PHE A 16 -7.58 -1.06 9.90
C PHE A 16 -8.86 -0.25 10.15
N LYS A 17 -8.85 0.59 11.18
CA LYS A 17 -9.90 1.59 11.44
C LYS A 17 -9.26 2.94 11.78
N PRO A 18 -9.50 4.00 10.99
CA PRO A 18 -10.26 4.00 9.73
C PRO A 18 -9.63 3.09 8.67
N SER A 19 -10.46 2.63 7.74
CA SER A 19 -10.02 1.79 6.63
C SER A 19 -9.02 2.52 5.74
N ARG A 20 -8.23 1.75 5.00
CA ARG A 20 -7.28 2.29 4.02
C ARG A 20 -7.96 3.21 3.00
N PHE A 21 -9.18 2.87 2.57
CA PHE A 21 -9.98 3.71 1.69
C PHE A 21 -10.38 5.04 2.34
N GLU A 22 -10.85 5.04 3.59
CA GLU A 22 -11.25 6.27 4.29
C GLU A 22 -10.06 7.24 4.42
N ILE A 23 -8.89 6.73 4.78
CA ILE A 23 -7.67 7.54 4.87
C ILE A 23 -7.31 8.12 3.50
N GLN A 24 -7.26 7.26 2.47
CA GLN A 24 -6.85 7.67 1.12
C GLN A 24 -7.83 8.66 0.50
N SER A 25 -9.13 8.41 0.60
CA SER A 25 -10.18 9.29 0.10
C SER A 25 -10.13 10.67 0.77
N GLN A 26 -9.91 10.73 2.08
CA GLN A 26 -9.82 12.00 2.81
C GLN A 26 -8.66 12.89 2.32
N ILE A 27 -7.51 12.30 2.02
CA ILE A 27 -6.35 13.04 1.54
C ILE A 27 -6.49 13.37 0.05
N CYS A 28 -6.83 12.38 -0.79
CA CYS A 28 -6.97 12.55 -2.24
C CYS A 28 -7.98 13.64 -2.62
N THR A 29 -9.08 13.76 -1.87
CA THR A 29 -10.10 14.79 -2.11
C THR A 29 -9.53 16.21 -1.99
N GLN A 30 -8.51 16.43 -1.15
CA GLN A 30 -7.85 17.74 -1.00
C GLN A 30 -7.06 18.13 -2.26
N PHE A 31 -6.70 17.15 -3.09
CA PHE A 31 -6.02 17.33 -4.37
C PHE A 31 -6.96 17.22 -5.58
N GLY A 32 -8.28 17.13 -5.36
CA GLY A 32 -9.25 16.92 -6.43
C GLY A 32 -9.20 15.53 -7.06
N ILE A 33 -8.58 14.56 -6.37
CA ILE A 33 -8.47 13.17 -6.82
C ILE A 33 -9.60 12.36 -6.17
N GLU A 34 -10.40 11.71 -7.00
CA GLU A 34 -11.40 10.76 -6.56
C GLU A 34 -10.85 9.34 -6.65
N VAL A 35 -11.01 8.58 -5.56
CA VAL A 35 -10.60 7.17 -5.47
C VAL A 35 -11.79 6.31 -5.09
N THR A 36 -11.73 5.02 -5.43
CA THR A 36 -12.82 4.07 -5.14
C THR A 36 -12.38 3.02 -4.11
N PRO A 37 -13.29 2.45 -3.30
CA PRO A 37 -12.94 1.38 -2.38
C PRO A 37 -12.24 0.19 -3.08
N GLU A 38 -12.77 -0.23 -4.23
CA GLU A 38 -12.22 -1.33 -5.03
C GLU A 38 -10.87 -0.96 -5.63
N GLY A 39 -10.74 0.27 -6.13
CA GLY A 39 -9.49 0.77 -6.70
C GLY A 39 -8.39 0.86 -5.65
N ILE A 40 -8.68 1.39 -4.47
CA ILE A 40 -7.74 1.42 -3.35
C ILE A 40 -7.35 -0.01 -2.93
N LEU A 41 -8.31 -0.93 -2.83
CA LEU A 41 -8.00 -2.33 -2.48
C LEU A 41 -7.05 -2.97 -3.50
N LYS A 42 -7.32 -2.80 -4.80
CA LYS A 42 -6.47 -3.31 -5.89
C LYS A 42 -5.08 -2.64 -5.90
N GLY A 43 -5.04 -1.34 -5.64
CA GLY A 43 -3.82 -0.56 -5.55
C GLY A 43 -2.92 -1.07 -4.43
N TYR A 44 -3.46 -1.22 -3.21
CA TYR A 44 -2.72 -1.80 -2.08
C TYR A 44 -2.23 -3.21 -2.36
N ALA A 45 -3.02 -4.08 -3.00
CA ALA A 45 -2.56 -5.42 -3.36
C ALA A 45 -1.31 -5.37 -4.27
N SER A 46 -1.27 -4.43 -5.22
CA SER A 46 -0.13 -4.22 -6.12
C SER A 46 1.08 -3.62 -5.38
N ALA A 47 0.83 -2.64 -4.53
CA ALA A 47 1.85 -1.97 -3.71
C ALA A 47 2.48 -2.93 -2.68
N ASP A 48 1.68 -3.80 -2.05
CA ASP A 48 2.14 -4.80 -1.09
C ASP A 48 2.98 -5.89 -1.76
N ALA A 49 2.63 -6.28 -3.00
CA ALA A 49 3.45 -7.18 -3.80
C ALA A 49 4.81 -6.55 -4.16
N TYR A 50 4.82 -5.26 -4.53
CA TYR A 50 6.04 -4.49 -4.74
C TYR A 50 6.89 -4.42 -3.47
N MET A 51 6.29 -4.08 -2.32
CA MET A 51 6.98 -4.05 -1.03
C MET A 51 7.62 -5.40 -0.68
N SER A 52 6.89 -6.49 -0.92
CA SER A 52 7.40 -7.85 -0.68
C SER A 52 8.63 -8.15 -1.53
N SER A 53 8.61 -7.77 -2.82
CA SER A 53 9.77 -7.91 -3.73
C SER A 53 10.94 -7.01 -3.33
N VAL A 54 10.70 -5.79 -2.85
CA VAL A 54 11.76 -4.89 -2.39
C VAL A 54 12.41 -5.44 -1.13
N ASN A 55 11.60 -5.86 -0.15
CA ASN A 55 12.08 -6.39 1.13
C ASN A 55 12.85 -7.71 0.98
N SER A 56 12.60 -8.50 -0.07
CA SER A 56 13.37 -9.74 -0.32
C SER A 56 14.82 -9.46 -0.73
N SER A 57 15.14 -8.23 -1.14
CA SER A 57 16.52 -7.81 -1.46
C SER A 57 17.22 -7.20 -0.24
N ILE A 58 16.85 -5.96 0.10
CA ILE A 58 17.29 -5.24 1.27
C ILE A 58 16.03 -4.76 1.99
N PRO A 59 15.77 -5.22 3.22
CA PRO A 59 14.63 -4.79 4.01
C PRO A 59 14.55 -3.26 4.07
N LEU A 60 13.36 -2.71 3.82
CA LEU A 60 13.11 -1.27 3.78
C LEU A 60 13.62 -0.54 5.02
N ARG A 61 13.55 -1.18 6.21
CA ARG A 61 14.07 -0.63 7.47
C ARG A 61 15.56 -0.29 7.43
N LEU A 62 16.34 -1.02 6.63
CA LEU A 62 17.79 -0.87 6.48
C LEU A 62 18.19 0.08 5.34
N ARG A 63 17.23 0.50 4.51
CA ARG A 63 17.48 1.44 3.42
C ARG A 63 17.73 2.85 3.93
N SER A 64 18.49 3.62 3.16
CA SER A 64 18.74 5.04 3.39
C SER A 64 17.46 5.87 3.30
N PRO A 65 17.44 7.10 3.83
CA PRO A 65 16.27 7.97 3.75
C PRO A 65 15.77 8.21 2.31
N SER A 66 16.67 8.49 1.36
CA SER A 66 16.29 8.74 -0.04
C SER A 66 15.74 7.49 -0.74
N GLU A 67 16.28 6.31 -0.42
CA GLU A 67 15.74 5.05 -0.94
C GLU A 67 14.35 4.74 -0.37
N LYS A 68 14.10 5.10 0.89
CA LYS A 68 12.76 4.98 1.50
C LYS A 68 11.77 5.93 0.86
N GLU A 69 12.18 7.16 0.59
CA GLU A 69 11.37 8.16 -0.11
C GLU A 69 10.97 7.66 -1.49
N ASN A 70 11.95 7.24 -2.32
CA ASN A 70 11.69 6.67 -3.64
C ASN A 70 10.76 5.46 -3.58
N PHE A 71 10.94 4.59 -2.58
CA PHE A 71 10.07 3.45 -2.35
C PHE A 71 8.63 3.88 -2.06
N PHE A 72 8.42 4.82 -1.12
CA PHE A 72 7.07 5.25 -0.73
C PHE A 72 6.39 6.07 -1.82
N THR A 73 7.13 6.80 -2.64
CA THR A 73 6.61 7.46 -3.85
C THR A 73 6.03 6.44 -4.83
N GLU A 74 6.80 5.40 -5.17
CA GLU A 74 6.28 4.35 -6.07
C GLU A 74 5.15 3.54 -5.42
N TYR A 75 5.26 3.25 -4.12
CA TYR A 75 4.23 2.54 -3.39
C TYR A 75 2.89 3.30 -3.45
N GLU A 76 2.89 4.60 -3.21
CA GLU A 76 1.68 5.42 -3.28
C GLU A 76 1.16 5.55 -4.72
N ARG A 77 2.06 5.70 -5.71
CA ARG A 77 1.67 5.68 -7.13
C ARG A 77 0.91 4.40 -7.49
N LEU A 78 1.38 3.24 -7.03
CA LEU A 78 0.70 1.95 -7.23
C LEU A 78 -0.67 1.90 -6.54
N VAL A 79 -0.80 2.49 -5.35
CA VAL A 79 -2.10 2.59 -4.64
C VAL A 79 -3.10 3.39 -5.46
N LEU A 80 -2.70 4.57 -5.95
CA LEU A 80 -3.58 5.47 -6.71
C LEU A 80 -3.91 4.93 -8.10
N MET A 81 -2.95 4.26 -8.76
CA MET A 81 -3.15 3.60 -10.05
C MET A 81 -4.24 2.52 -9.98
N GLY A 82 -4.50 1.94 -8.80
CA GLY A 82 -5.63 1.05 -8.56
C GLY A 82 -6.99 1.69 -8.88
N SER A 83 -7.12 3.02 -8.69
CA SER A 83 -8.30 3.82 -9.06
C SER A 83 -8.17 4.48 -10.45
N GLY A 84 -7.17 4.11 -11.25
CA GLY A 84 -6.93 4.71 -12.58
C GLY A 84 -6.22 6.06 -12.54
N VAL A 85 -5.69 6.47 -11.39
CA VAL A 85 -4.95 7.72 -11.22
C VAL A 85 -3.46 7.41 -11.39
N ASP A 86 -2.89 7.75 -12.55
CA ASP A 86 -1.47 7.59 -12.81
C ASP A 86 -0.75 8.93 -12.63
N ILE A 87 0.24 8.95 -11.73
CA ILE A 87 1.01 10.14 -11.36
C ILE A 87 2.47 9.86 -11.66
N SER A 88 3.13 10.73 -12.41
CA SER A 88 4.58 10.61 -12.61
C SER A 88 5.33 10.97 -11.33
N PRO A 89 6.34 10.19 -10.91
CA PRO A 89 7.33 10.67 -9.95
C PRO A 89 8.07 11.87 -10.57
N GLU A 90 8.12 13.01 -9.88
CA GLU A 90 8.98 14.15 -10.24
C GLU A 90 10.43 13.94 -9.79
#